data_AF-A0AAP4C803-F1
#
_entry.id   AF-A0AAP4C803-F1
#
_cell.length_a   1.000
_cell.length_b   1.000
_cell.length_c   1.000
_cell.angle_alpha   90.00
_cell.angle_beta   90.00
_cell.angle_gamma   90.00
#
_symmetry.space_group_name_H-M   'P 1'
#
loop_
_entity.id
_entity.type
_entity.pdbx_description
1 polymer ?
#
loop_
_entity_poly.entity_id
_entity_poly.type
_entity_poly.pdbx_seq_one_letter_code
_entity_poly.pdbx_strand_id
1 'polypeptide(L)'
;KDVIEKVINEVIPSHYLDDQTKFFINPTGRFVIGGPQGDSGLTGRKIIVDTYGGYSRHGGGAFSGKDATKVDRSASYAARYIAKNIVAADLA
;
A
#
# COMPACT_ATOMS: atom_id res chain seq x y z
N LYS A 1 18.06 13.90 6.17
CA LYS A 1 17.64 15.23 5.66
C LYS A 1 16.82 15.06 4.37
N ASP A 2 17.42 14.56 3.30
CA ASP A 2 16.74 14.38 1.99
C ASP A 2 15.40 13.66 2.04
N VAL A 3 15.27 12.55 2.78
CA VAL A 3 13.99 11.80 2.86
C VAL A 3 12.87 12.64 3.49
N ILE A 4 13.19 13.49 4.46
CA ILE A 4 12.18 14.39 5.07
C ILE A 4 11.74 15.42 4.04
N GLU A 5 12.71 16.13 3.46
CA GLU A 5 12.44 17.28 2.59
C GLU A 5 11.85 16.88 1.23
N LYS A 6 12.38 15.83 0.60
CA LYS A 6 12.06 15.46 -0.79
C LYS A 6 10.99 14.37 -0.92
N VAL A 7 10.59 13.73 0.18
CA VAL A 7 9.63 12.62 0.14
C VAL A 7 8.51 12.84 1.16
N ILE A 8 8.84 12.95 2.45
CA ILE A 8 7.82 13.03 3.50
C ILE A 8 7.02 14.33 3.37
N ASN A 9 7.69 15.48 3.30
CA ASN A 9 7.04 16.79 3.20
C ASN A 9 6.34 17.01 1.84
N GLU A 10 6.78 16.31 0.79
CA GLU A 10 6.16 16.38 -0.54
C GLU A 10 4.87 15.55 -0.63
N VAL A 11 4.75 14.48 0.17
CA VAL A 11 3.64 13.52 0.06
C VAL A 11 2.61 13.69 1.19
N ILE A 12 3.06 14.03 2.40
CA ILE A 12 2.17 14.19 3.57
C ILE A 12 1.83 15.68 3.74
N PRO A 13 0.55 16.07 3.64
CA PRO A 13 0.13 17.44 3.92
C PRO A 13 0.59 17.92 5.30
N SER A 14 1.14 19.13 5.36
CA SER A 14 1.76 19.69 6.56
C SER A 14 0.82 19.75 7.77
N HIS A 15 -0.49 19.89 7.56
CA HIS A 15 -1.49 19.92 8.63
C HIS A 15 -1.71 18.57 9.33
N TYR A 16 -1.15 17.47 8.79
CA TYR A 16 -1.10 16.16 9.47
C TYR A 16 0.22 15.89 10.21
N LEU A 17 1.18 16.82 10.14
CA LEU A 17 2.49 16.71 10.78
C LEU A 17 2.62 17.74 11.89
N ASP A 18 3.16 17.32 13.03
CA ASP A 18 3.37 18.17 14.19
C ASP A 18 4.72 17.89 14.87
N ASP A 19 5.02 18.68 15.90
CA ASP A 19 6.26 18.57 16.67
C ASP A 19 6.36 17.25 17.46
N GLN A 20 5.25 16.53 17.63
CA GLN A 20 5.23 15.21 18.29
C GLN A 20 5.40 14.05 17.30
N THR A 21 5.40 14.34 15.99
CA THR A 21 5.51 13.34 14.95
C THR A 21 6.93 12.74 14.95
N LYS A 22 6.98 11.42 15.10
CA LYS A 22 8.25 10.68 15.19
C LYS A 22 8.68 10.21 13.80
N PHE A 23 9.86 10.64 13.38
CA PHE A 23 10.46 10.21 12.11
C PHE A 23 11.49 9.09 12.33
N PHE A 24 11.23 7.91 11.76
CA PHE A 24 12.15 6.77 11.79
C PHE A 24 12.72 6.52 10.40
N ILE A 25 13.84 7.15 10.08
CA ILE A 25 14.49 7.06 8.76
C ILE A 25 15.73 6.20 8.89
N ASN A 26 15.77 5.11 8.12
CA ASN A 26 16.81 4.07 8.20
C ASN A 26 17.18 3.74 9.65
N PRO A 27 16.21 3.32 10.49
CA PRO A 27 16.44 3.14 11.93
C PRO A 27 17.48 2.05 12.25
N THR A 28 17.72 1.12 11.33
CA THR A 28 18.76 0.09 11.42
C THR A 28 20.15 0.59 10.98
N GLY A 29 20.25 1.84 10.54
CA GLY A 29 21.48 2.46 10.03
C GLY A 29 21.72 2.15 8.55
N ARG A 30 22.80 1.46 8.25
CA ARG A 30 23.32 1.31 6.89
C ARG A 30 22.58 0.21 6.12
N PHE A 31 21.93 0.56 5.01
CA PHE A 31 21.22 -0.38 4.14
C PHE A 31 21.76 -0.28 2.71
N VAL A 32 22.76 -1.11 2.36
CA VAL A 32 23.41 -1.12 1.03
C VAL A 32 23.06 -2.35 0.22
N ILE A 33 23.07 -3.53 0.84
CA ILE A 33 22.66 -4.78 0.18
C ILE A 33 21.15 -4.87 0.25
N GLY A 34 20.48 -4.96 -0.89
CA GLY A 34 19.03 -5.05 -0.99
C GLY A 34 18.59 -5.89 -2.19
N GLY A 35 17.29 -5.84 -2.51
CA GLY A 35 16.72 -6.66 -3.58
C GLY A 35 16.81 -8.18 -3.28
N PRO A 36 16.80 -9.04 -4.31
CA PRO A 36 16.81 -10.49 -4.13
C PRO A 36 18.04 -11.05 -3.40
N GLN A 37 19.15 -10.30 -3.39
CA GLN A 37 20.36 -10.67 -2.64
C GLN A 37 20.15 -10.57 -1.12
N GLY A 38 19.29 -9.64 -0.67
CA GLY A 38 19.01 -9.39 0.75
C GLY A 38 17.75 -10.06 1.28
N ASP A 39 16.74 -10.30 0.43
CA ASP A 39 15.48 -10.95 0.82
C ASP A 39 14.80 -11.60 -0.39
N SER A 40 14.37 -12.86 -0.25
CA SER A 40 13.73 -13.61 -1.34
C SER A 40 12.30 -13.12 -1.59
N GLY A 41 11.99 -12.80 -2.85
CA GLY A 41 10.66 -12.36 -3.27
C GLY A 41 9.79 -13.50 -3.80
N LEU A 42 8.48 -13.46 -3.52
CA LEU A 42 7.48 -14.32 -4.16
C LEU A 42 6.25 -13.50 -4.56
N THR A 43 5.66 -13.86 -5.70
CA THR A 43 4.40 -13.28 -6.18
C THR A 43 3.28 -13.45 -5.13
N GLY A 44 2.49 -12.40 -4.90
CA GLY A 44 1.33 -12.48 -4.00
C GLY A 44 1.65 -12.43 -2.51
N ARG A 45 2.84 -11.99 -2.11
CA ARG A 45 3.22 -11.83 -0.68
C ARG A 45 3.05 -10.41 -0.14
N LYS A 46 2.33 -9.55 -0.86
CA LYS A 46 2.05 -8.15 -0.50
C LYS A 46 0.58 -7.76 -0.68
N ILE A 47 -0.34 -8.73 -0.60
CA ILE A 47 -1.78 -8.53 -0.88
C ILE A 47 -2.47 -7.44 -0.03
N ILE A 48 -2.02 -7.20 1.20
CA ILE A 48 -2.56 -6.11 2.03
C ILE A 48 -2.02 -4.74 1.63
N VAL A 49 -0.78 -4.68 1.14
CA VAL A 49 -0.19 -3.47 0.53
C VAL A 49 -0.87 -3.16 -0.80
N ASP A 50 -1.17 -4.19 -1.59
CA ASP A 50 -1.87 -4.06 -2.89
C ASP A 50 -3.33 -3.60 -2.76
N THR A 51 -3.90 -3.58 -1.55
CA THR A 51 -5.32 -3.30 -1.32
C THR A 51 -5.55 -2.12 -0.39
N TYR A 52 -5.97 -2.38 0.85
CA TYR A 52 -6.56 -1.37 1.73
C TYR A 52 -5.74 -1.12 3.00
N GLY A 53 -4.47 -1.55 3.04
CA GLY A 53 -3.57 -1.24 4.15
C GLY A 53 -4.04 -1.73 5.52
N GLY A 54 -4.89 -2.77 5.56
CA GLY A 54 -5.50 -3.31 6.78
C GLY A 54 -6.82 -2.65 7.19
N TYR A 55 -7.25 -1.59 6.52
CA TYR A 55 -8.52 -0.90 6.83
C TYR A 55 -9.76 -1.73 6.49
N SER A 56 -9.65 -2.64 5.51
CA SER A 56 -10.74 -3.51 5.08
C SER A 56 -10.31 -4.97 5.00
N ARG A 57 -11.30 -5.87 5.01
CA ARG A 57 -11.09 -7.32 4.94
C ARG A 57 -10.56 -7.71 3.56
N HIS A 58 -9.74 -8.75 3.53
CA HIS A 58 -9.15 -9.29 2.30
C HIS A 58 -9.54 -10.76 2.12
N GLY A 59 -9.95 -11.15 0.91
CA GLY A 59 -10.38 -12.52 0.60
C GLY A 59 -9.25 -13.56 0.43
N GLY A 60 -8.01 -13.16 0.69
CA GLY A 60 -6.81 -14.01 0.61
C GLY A 60 -6.18 -14.18 -0.79
N GLY A 61 -6.92 -13.97 -1.87
CA GLY A 61 -6.42 -14.16 -3.25
C GLY A 61 -5.43 -13.07 -3.71
N ALA A 62 -4.25 -13.46 -4.20
CA ALA A 62 -3.31 -12.55 -4.84
C ALA A 62 -3.77 -12.10 -6.25
N PHE A 63 -3.36 -10.90 -6.68
CA PHE A 63 -3.71 -10.37 -8.00
C PHE A 63 -2.69 -10.71 -9.09
N SER A 64 -1.40 -10.42 -8.88
CA SER A 64 -0.34 -10.56 -9.89
C SER A 64 -0.18 -12.00 -10.39
N GLY A 65 0.11 -12.16 -11.69
CA GLY A 65 0.28 -13.47 -12.33
C GLY A 65 -1.02 -14.19 -12.76
N LYS A 66 -2.19 -13.57 -12.56
CA LYS A 66 -3.49 -14.14 -12.95
C LYS A 66 -4.12 -13.35 -14.10
N ASP A 67 -4.68 -14.02 -15.09
CA ASP A 67 -5.52 -13.36 -16.10
C ASP A 67 -6.89 -12.96 -15.50
N ALA A 68 -7.66 -12.14 -16.23
CA ALA A 68 -8.90 -11.55 -15.74
C ALA A 68 -10.03 -12.56 -15.47
N THR A 69 -9.91 -13.82 -15.93
CA THR A 69 -10.91 -14.86 -15.60
C THR A 69 -10.83 -15.32 -14.13
N LYS A 70 -9.74 -15.01 -13.42
CA LYS A 70 -9.55 -15.41 -12.02
C LYS A 70 -10.17 -14.38 -11.10
N VAL A 71 -11.25 -14.80 -10.43
CA VAL A 71 -12.11 -13.93 -9.62
C VAL A 71 -11.40 -13.24 -8.46
N ASP A 72 -10.29 -13.81 -7.97
CA ASP A 72 -9.42 -13.13 -7.00
C ASP A 72 -9.05 -11.71 -7.47
N ARG A 73 -8.82 -11.53 -8.77
CA ARG A 73 -8.52 -10.23 -9.37
C ARG A 73 -9.79 -9.50 -9.82
N SER A 74 -10.57 -10.11 -10.71
CA SER A 74 -11.68 -9.41 -11.38
C SER A 74 -12.82 -9.05 -10.42
N ALA A 75 -13.20 -9.94 -9.50
CA ALA A 75 -14.24 -9.64 -8.52
C ALA A 75 -13.76 -8.61 -7.49
N SER A 76 -12.48 -8.63 -7.09
CA SER A 76 -11.89 -7.60 -6.21
C SER A 76 -11.94 -6.21 -6.86
N TYR A 77 -11.67 -6.12 -8.16
CA TYR A 77 -11.76 -4.85 -8.90
C TYR A 77 -13.20 -4.38 -9.04
N ALA A 78 -14.15 -5.29 -9.31
CA ALA A 78 -15.58 -4.96 -9.34
C ALA A 78 -16.07 -4.47 -7.98
N ALA A 79 -15.68 -5.13 -6.89
CA ALA A 79 -16.02 -4.72 -5.53
C ALA A 79 -15.46 -3.33 -5.19
N ARG A 80 -14.21 -3.03 -5.59
CA ARG A 80 -13.63 -1.68 -5.45
C ARG A 80 -14.44 -0.64 -6.22
N TYR A 81 -14.82 -0.95 -7.46
CA TYR A 81 -15.64 -0.06 -8.28
C TYR A 81 -16.99 0.24 -7.61
N ILE A 82 -17.69 -0.79 -7.15
CA ILE A 82 -18.99 -0.65 -6.48
C ILE A 82 -18.83 0.22 -5.21
N ALA A 83 -17.90 -0.14 -4.32
CA ALA A 83 -17.69 0.59 -3.07
C ALA A 83 -17.32 2.06 -3.30
N LYS A 84 -16.45 2.35 -4.30
CA LYS A 84 -16.09 3.73 -4.65
C LYS A 84 -17.32 4.53 -5.09
N ASN A 85 -18.20 3.95 -5.91
CA ASN A 85 -19.35 4.67 -6.44
C ASN A 85 -20.48 4.84 -5.41
N ILE A 86 -20.65 3.89 -4.48
CA ILE A 86 -21.61 4.05 -3.37
C ILE A 86 -21.24 5.29 -2.53
N VAL A 87 -19.97 5.41 -2.13
CA VAL A 87 -19.49 6.56 -1.33
C VAL A 87 -19.54 7.85 -2.17
N ALA A 88 -19.11 7.80 -3.43
CA ALA A 88 -19.12 9.00 -4.28
C ALA A 88 -20.53 9.52 -4.62
N ALA A 89 -21.56 8.68 -4.47
CA ALA A 89 -22.96 9.05 -4.63
C ALA A 89 -23.62 9.42 -3.28
N ASP A 90 -22.84 9.56 -2.20
CA ASP A 90 -23.30 9.87 -0.85
C ASP A 90 -24.40 8.91 -0.33
N LEU A 91 -24.35 7.64 -0.74
CA LEU A 91 -25.31 6.61 -0.31
C LEU A 91 -24.92 5.94 1.01
N ALA A 92 -23.65 6.08 1.42
CA ALA A 92 -23.09 5.59 2.68
C ALA A 92 -21.79 6.34 3.01
#